data_AF-G3UWE9-F1
#
_entry.id   AF-G3UWE9-F1
#
_cell.length_a   1.000
_cell.length_b   1.000
_cell.length_c   1.000
_cell.angle_alpha   90.00
_cell.angle_beta   90.00
_cell.angle_gamma   90.00
#
_symmetry.space_group_name_H-M   'P 1'
#
loop_
_entity.id
_entity.type
_entity.pdbx_description
1 polymer ?
#
loop_
_entity_poly.entity_id
_entity_poly.type
_entity_poly.pdbx_seq_one_letter_code
_entity_poly.pdbx_strand_id
1 'polypeptide(L)'
;MEASGGVGGAFLKDVVAYVEVWSSKGTENYSRTFAKQLEDMGATVSKTLNKQVTHVIFKDGYQSTWDKAQKTGAKLVSVLWVEKCRMAGALVDESLFPAVNTDEHLPNLSRKKMMTFLSSCLSPLAHWCTAPQ
;
A
#
# COMPACT_ATOMS: atom_id res chain seq x y z
N MET A 1 37.61 0.46 7.50
CA MET A 1 36.65 -0.38 6.76
C MET A 1 36.07 0.50 5.68
N GLU A 2 36.59 0.33 4.47
CA GLU A 2 36.32 1.15 3.29
C GLU A 2 34.84 1.01 2.90
N ALA A 3 34.09 2.11 2.94
CA ALA A 3 32.77 2.21 2.34
C ALA A 3 32.94 2.91 0.99
N SER A 4 33.26 2.15 -0.04
CA SER A 4 33.33 2.63 -1.42
C SER A 4 31.94 3.04 -1.90
N GLY A 5 31.69 4.35 -1.92
CA GLY A 5 30.64 4.95 -2.72
C GLY A 5 31.03 5.00 -4.20
N GLY A 6 30.10 4.63 -5.08
CA GLY A 6 30.25 4.61 -6.54
C GLY A 6 30.92 3.32 -7.00
N VAL A 7 30.26 2.39 -7.70
CA VAL A 7 29.38 2.53 -8.85
C VAL A 7 28.17 1.61 -8.62
N GLY A 8 26.98 2.17 -8.48
CA GLY A 8 25.76 1.41 -8.26
C GLY A 8 25.54 0.46 -9.43
N GLY A 9 25.81 -0.83 -9.23
CA GLY A 9 25.50 -1.85 -10.21
C GLY A 9 24.01 -1.76 -10.52
N ALA A 10 23.67 -1.58 -11.79
CA ALA A 10 22.29 -1.69 -12.22
C ALA A 10 21.93 -3.19 -12.24
N PHE A 11 21.62 -3.76 -11.08
CA PHE A 11 21.25 -5.17 -10.94
C PHE A 11 19.74 -5.35 -10.77
N LEU A 12 18.96 -4.27 -10.65
CA LEU A 12 17.49 -4.28 -10.62
C LEU A 12 16.86 -3.80 -11.94
N LYS A 13 17.53 -3.96 -13.09
CA LYS A 13 17.10 -3.40 -14.40
C LYS A 13 15.70 -3.84 -14.84
N ASP A 14 15.32 -5.07 -14.52
CA ASP A 14 14.02 -5.65 -14.90
C ASP A 14 12.93 -5.39 -13.85
N VAL A 15 13.26 -4.66 -12.77
CA VAL A 15 12.32 -4.30 -11.72
C VAL A 15 11.61 -3.00 -12.09
N VAL A 16 10.30 -3.11 -12.29
CA VAL A 16 9.38 -1.97 -12.26
C VAL A 16 8.67 -1.96 -10.91
N ALA A 17 9.01 -0.99 -10.07
CA ALA A 17 8.54 -0.90 -8.69
C ALA A 17 7.47 0.16 -8.48
N TYR A 18 6.50 -0.12 -7.62
CA TYR A 18 5.66 0.89 -6.96
C TYR A 18 5.97 0.88 -5.48
N VAL A 19 6.05 2.05 -4.84
CA VAL A 19 6.53 2.18 -3.46
C VAL A 19 5.48 2.86 -2.59
N GLU A 20 5.02 2.14 -1.57
CA GLU A 20 4.06 2.64 -0.59
C GLU A 20 4.52 2.28 0.82
N VAL A 21 5.30 3.19 1.41
CA VAL A 21 5.94 3.01 2.71
C VAL A 21 5.53 4.16 3.62
N TRP A 22 4.79 3.83 4.67
CA TRP A 22 4.31 4.78 5.66
C TRP A 22 4.82 4.46 7.07
N SER A 23 4.73 5.46 7.94
CA SER A 23 4.78 5.21 9.39
C SER A 23 3.59 4.34 9.80
N SER A 24 3.72 3.57 10.88
CA SER A 24 2.64 2.70 11.35
C SER A 24 1.42 3.49 11.85
N LYS A 25 1.54 4.81 12.01
CA LYS A 25 0.43 5.73 12.29
C LYS A 25 -0.22 6.29 11.02
N GLY A 26 0.34 6.04 9.83
CA GLY A 26 -0.14 6.55 8.55
C GLY A 26 0.04 8.05 8.34
N THR A 27 0.88 8.71 9.15
CA THR A 27 1.04 10.18 9.13
C THR A 27 2.22 10.64 8.30
N GLU A 28 3.24 9.80 8.14
CA GLU A 28 4.48 10.12 7.45
C GLU A 28 4.70 9.14 6.31
N ASN A 29 5.03 9.68 5.14
CA ASN A 29 5.29 8.92 3.94
C ASN A 29 6.80 8.91 3.65
N TYR A 30 7.39 7.72 3.62
CA TYR A 30 8.82 7.50 3.34
C TYR A 30 9.06 6.92 1.95
N SER A 31 8.03 6.79 1.10
CA SER A 31 8.14 6.17 -0.23
C SER A 31 9.25 6.79 -1.09
N ARG A 32 9.45 8.11 -1.00
CA ARG A 32 10.48 8.80 -1.79
C ARG A 32 11.89 8.30 -1.50
N THR A 33 12.20 7.98 -0.25
CA THR A 33 13.53 7.50 0.15
C THR A 33 13.81 6.13 -0.47
N PHE A 34 12.86 5.22 -0.38
CA PHE A 34 12.98 3.88 -0.96
C PHE A 34 12.93 3.88 -2.49
N ALA A 35 12.13 4.77 -3.09
CA ALA A 35 12.13 4.98 -4.53
C ALA A 35 13.53 5.36 -5.04
N LYS A 36 14.18 6.33 -4.38
CA LYS A 36 15.54 6.73 -4.75
C LYS A 36 16.54 5.58 -4.63
N GLN A 37 16.48 4.79 -3.56
CA GLN A 37 17.35 3.62 -3.40
C GLN A 37 17.17 2.59 -4.51
N LEU A 38 15.93 2.35 -4.94
CA LEU A 38 15.63 1.45 -6.05
C LEU A 38 16.16 1.99 -7.39
N GLU A 39 15.97 3.30 -7.65
CA GLU A 39 16.51 3.98 -8.83
C GLU A 39 18.05 3.92 -8.85
N ASP A 40 18.70 4.14 -7.71
CA ASP A 40 20.17 4.06 -7.55
C ASP A 40 20.72 2.64 -7.83
N MET A 41 19.88 1.60 -7.67
CA MET A 41 20.18 0.19 -8.00
C MET A 41 19.73 -0.21 -9.43
N GLY A 42 19.22 0.75 -10.21
CA GLY A 42 18.83 0.56 -11.61
C GLY A 42 17.40 0.10 -11.85
N ALA A 43 16.52 0.13 -10.84
CA ALA A 43 15.11 -0.16 -11.02
C ALA A 43 14.34 1.04 -11.62
N THR A 44 13.23 0.75 -12.30
CA THR A 44 12.27 1.77 -12.73
C THR A 44 11.20 1.95 -11.66
N VAL A 45 11.00 3.16 -11.14
CA VAL A 45 9.93 3.43 -10.17
C VAL A 45 8.73 4.09 -10.84
N SER A 46 7.58 3.42 -10.78
CA SER A 46 6.30 3.95 -11.24
C SER A 46 5.62 4.77 -10.14
N LYS A 47 5.06 5.92 -10.52
CA LYS A 47 4.24 6.74 -9.63
C LYS A 47 2.86 6.14 -9.37
N THR A 48 2.42 5.20 -10.20
CA THR A 48 1.10 4.57 -10.10
C THR A 48 1.22 3.06 -10.19
N LEU A 49 0.38 2.35 -9.43
CA LEU A 49 0.29 0.91 -9.51
C LEU A 49 -0.45 0.52 -10.81
N ASN A 50 0.31 0.26 -11.87
CA ASN A 50 -0.19 -0.10 -13.20
C ASN A 50 0.18 -1.57 -13.54
N LYS A 51 -0.20 -2.06 -14.73
CA LYS A 51 0.04 -3.47 -15.14
C LYS A 51 1.51 -3.80 -15.40
N GLN A 52 2.38 -2.82 -15.58
CA GLN A 52 3.81 -3.01 -15.79
C GLN A 52 4.56 -3.17 -14.46
N VAL A 53 3.93 -2.82 -13.33
CA VAL A 53 4.54 -2.95 -12.01
C VAL A 53 4.73 -4.42 -11.69
N THR A 54 5.98 -4.78 -11.46
CA THR A 54 6.43 -6.13 -11.10
C THR A 54 6.55 -6.30 -9.58
N HIS A 55 6.88 -5.22 -8.88
CA HIS A 55 7.17 -5.23 -7.44
C HIS A 55 6.44 -4.10 -6.73
N VAL A 56 5.86 -4.40 -5.57
CA VAL A 56 5.29 -3.42 -4.66
C VAL A 56 6.06 -3.47 -3.36
N ILE A 57 6.79 -2.39 -3.06
CA ILE A 57 7.48 -2.21 -1.78
C ILE A 57 6.46 -1.61 -0.82
N PHE A 58 6.06 -2.40 0.17
CA PHE A 58 4.93 -2.08 1.03
C PHE A 58 5.31 -2.08 2.51
N LYS A 59 4.85 -1.06 3.24
CA LYS A 59 4.82 -1.02 4.69
C LYS A 59 3.73 -0.06 5.15
N ASP A 60 2.77 -0.56 5.93
CA ASP A 60 1.67 0.23 6.52
C ASP A 60 0.94 1.13 5.50
N GLY A 61 0.88 0.69 4.23
CA GLY A 61 0.22 1.42 3.15
C GLY A 61 -1.29 1.19 3.12
N TYR A 62 -1.93 1.62 2.04
CA TYR A 62 -3.37 1.45 1.86
C TYR A 62 -3.74 0.01 1.50
N GLN A 63 -4.81 -0.51 2.11
CA GLN A 63 -5.38 -1.82 1.76
C GLN A 63 -5.71 -1.93 0.26
N SER A 64 -6.16 -0.84 -0.37
CA SER A 64 -6.43 -0.85 -1.82
C SER A 64 -5.20 -1.12 -2.67
N THR A 65 -4.02 -0.69 -2.22
CA THR A 65 -2.74 -0.97 -2.87
C THR A 65 -2.39 -2.44 -2.71
N TRP A 66 -2.55 -2.97 -1.49
CA TRP A 66 -2.33 -4.38 -1.18
C TRP A 66 -3.20 -5.31 -2.04
N ASP A 67 -4.51 -5.11 -2.01
CA ASP A 67 -5.48 -5.90 -2.78
C ASP A 67 -5.19 -5.83 -4.28
N LYS A 68 -4.80 -4.65 -4.77
CA LYS A 68 -4.49 -4.45 -6.19
C LYS A 68 -3.23 -5.21 -6.57
N ALA A 69 -2.18 -5.15 -5.74
CA ALA A 69 -0.93 -5.86 -5.97
C ALA A 69 -1.16 -7.38 -6.05
N GLN A 70 -1.92 -7.94 -5.11
CA GLN A 70 -2.32 -9.35 -5.11
C GLN A 70 -3.09 -9.71 -6.39
N LYS A 71 -4.10 -8.92 -6.77
CA LYS A 71 -4.90 -9.16 -7.99
C LYS A 71 -4.07 -9.11 -9.28
N THR A 72 -3.06 -8.24 -9.33
CA THR A 72 -2.18 -8.13 -10.50
C THR A 72 -1.04 -9.15 -10.50
N GLY A 73 -0.85 -9.91 -9.41
CA GLY A 73 0.27 -10.83 -9.26
C GLY A 73 1.62 -10.13 -9.09
N ALA A 74 1.62 -8.87 -8.65
CA ALA A 74 2.86 -8.14 -8.36
C ALA A 74 3.47 -8.69 -7.06
N LYS A 75 4.81 -8.80 -7.02
CA LYS A 75 5.52 -9.29 -5.83
C LYS A 75 5.42 -8.26 -4.71
N LEU A 76 4.78 -8.63 -3.61
CA LEU A 76 4.66 -7.81 -2.40
C LEU A 76 5.87 -8.05 -1.49
N VAL A 77 6.75 -7.06 -1.39
CA VAL A 77 8.00 -7.16 -0.62
C VAL A 77 8.11 -6.06 0.42
N SER A 78 8.77 -6.37 1.52
CA SER A 78 9.03 -5.43 2.61
C SER A 78 10.18 -4.47 2.29
N VAL A 79 10.31 -3.42 3.08
CA VAL A 79 11.47 -2.50 3.04
C VAL A 79 12.81 -3.20 3.27
N LEU A 80 12.81 -4.36 3.94
CA LEU A 80 14.03 -5.15 4.18
C LEU A 80 14.59 -5.73 2.89
N TRP A 81 13.73 -6.06 1.92
CA TRP A 81 14.17 -6.56 0.61
C TRP A 81 15.06 -5.53 -0.10
N VAL A 82 14.66 -4.25 -0.09
CA VAL A 82 15.43 -3.15 -0.70
C VAL A 82 16.83 -3.06 -0.07
N GLU A 83 16.89 -3.12 1.26
CA GLU A 83 18.16 -3.05 1.98
C GLU A 83 19.05 -4.27 1.66
N LYS A 84 18.46 -5.46 1.54
CA LYS A 84 19.20 -6.68 1.22
C LYS A 84 19.74 -6.68 -0.21
N CYS A 85 18.95 -6.22 -1.18
CA CYS A 85 19.43 -6.00 -2.55
C CYS A 85 20.62 -5.02 -2.57
N ARG A 86 20.52 -3.93 -1.81
CA ARG A 86 21.61 -2.93 -1.69
C ARG A 86 22.88 -3.52 -1.08
N MET A 87 22.75 -4.26 0.02
CA MET A 87 23.89 -4.88 0.70
C MET A 87 24.55 -5.99 -0.13
N ALA A 88 23.76 -6.79 -0.83
CA ALA A 88 24.26 -7.89 -1.67
C ALA A 88 24.83 -7.39 -3.00
N GLY A 89 24.41 -6.21 -3.47
CA GLY A 89 24.73 -5.73 -4.81
C GLY A 89 24.11 -6.59 -5.91
N ALA A 90 22.96 -7.22 -5.62
CA ALA A 90 22.29 -8.18 -6.50
C ALA A 90 20.78 -8.22 -6.24
N LEU A 91 20.03 -8.78 -7.19
CA LEU A 91 18.62 -9.11 -6.99
C LEU A 91 18.51 -10.26 -5.96
N VAL A 92 17.89 -9.99 -4.82
CA VAL A 92 17.64 -10.99 -3.77
C VAL A 92 16.26 -11.61 -3.97
N ASP A 93 16.11 -12.89 -3.63
CA ASP A 93 14.83 -13.59 -3.67
C ASP A 93 13.76 -12.86 -2.83
N GLU A 94 12.65 -12.52 -3.49
CA GLU A 94 11.55 -11.75 -2.89
C GLU A 94 10.81 -12.55 -1.81
N SER A 95 10.78 -13.88 -1.93
CA SER A 95 10.07 -14.77 -1.00
C SER A 95 10.66 -14.79 0.40
N LEU A 96 11.92 -14.38 0.55
CA LEU A 96 12.61 -14.26 1.83
C LEU A 96 12.20 -13.01 2.61
N PHE A 97 11.61 -12.02 1.95
CA PHE A 97 11.28 -10.72 2.52
C PHE A 97 9.86 -10.25 2.15
N PRO A 98 8.82 -11.08 2.39
CA PRO A 98 7.46 -10.74 2.05
C PRO A 98 7.01 -9.48 2.81
N ALA A 99 6.20 -8.65 2.18
CA ALA A 99 5.50 -7.60 2.90
C ALA A 99 4.49 -8.20 3.88
N VAL A 100 4.18 -7.47 4.95
CA VAL A 100 3.14 -7.84 5.91
C VAL A 100 2.11 -6.72 5.94
N ASN A 101 0.84 -7.10 5.96
CA ASN A 101 -0.27 -6.17 6.13
C ASN A 101 -1.12 -6.61 7.32
N THR A 102 -1.16 -5.77 8.34
CA THR A 102 -1.90 -6.05 9.58
C THR A 102 -3.41 -6.06 9.40
N ASP A 103 -3.92 -5.40 8.36
CA ASP A 103 -5.36 -5.34 8.05
C ASP A 103 -5.89 -6.65 7.45
N GLU A 104 -5.03 -7.54 6.91
CA GLU A 104 -5.48 -8.84 6.37
C GLU A 104 -6.07 -9.78 7.45
N HIS A 105 -5.61 -9.65 8.70
CA HIS A 105 -6.07 -10.48 9.81
C HIS A 105 -7.29 -9.90 10.54
N LEU A 106 -7.73 -8.69 10.20
CA LEU A 106 -8.96 -8.13 10.74
C LEU A 106 -10.13 -8.60 9.86
N PRO A 107 -11.05 -9.44 10.37
CA PRO A 107 -12.23 -9.82 9.60
C PRO A 107 -12.96 -8.53 9.23
N ASN A 108 -13.13 -8.30 7.92
CA ASN A 108 -13.72 -7.12 7.29
C ASN A 108 -14.88 -6.51 8.09
N LEU A 109 -14.60 -5.66 9.06
CA LEU A 109 -15.60 -4.79 9.69
C LEU A 109 -15.79 -3.64 8.73
N SER A 110 -16.70 -3.86 7.78
CA SER A 110 -17.18 -2.93 6.77
C SER A 110 -17.12 -1.47 7.24
N ARG A 111 -16.16 -0.70 6.70
CA ARG A 111 -16.19 0.77 6.73
C ARG A 111 -17.35 1.24 5.85
N LYS A 112 -18.57 1.17 6.39
CA LYS A 112 -19.74 1.83 5.80
C LYS A 112 -19.46 3.32 5.82
N LYS A 113 -19.29 3.93 4.64
CA LYS A 113 -19.25 5.38 4.47
C LYS A 113 -20.52 5.98 5.08
N MET A 114 -20.36 6.77 6.14
CA MET A 114 -21.41 7.65 6.64
C MET A 114 -21.65 8.73 5.58
N MET A 115 -22.70 8.58 4.79
CA MET A 115 -23.30 9.68 4.02
C MET A 115 -24.25 10.39 4.97
N THR A 116 -23.84 11.55 5.47
CA THR A 116 -24.67 12.44 6.29
C THR A 116 -25.74 13.05 5.39
N PHE A 117 -26.92 12.43 5.28
CA PHE A 117 -28.11 13.13 4.82
C PHE A 117 -28.74 13.83 6.03
N LEU A 118 -28.66 15.16 6.04
CA LEU A 118 -29.37 16.01 6.98
C LEU A 118 -30.87 15.74 6.88
N SER A 119 -31.44 15.35 8.02
CA SER A 119 -32.86 15.26 8.30
C SER A 119 -33.60 16.55 7.93
N SER A 120 -34.72 16.42 7.22
CA SER A 120 -35.85 17.33 7.38
C SER A 120 -37.12 16.52 7.55
N CYS A 121 -37.71 16.66 8.73
CA CYS A 121 -38.90 16.00 9.26
C CYS A 121 -40.15 16.24 8.41
N LEU A 122 -40.94 15.20 8.18
CA LEU A 122 -42.40 15.28 8.08
C LEU A 122 -42.99 13.95 8.57
N SER A 123 -43.52 13.93 9.79
CA SER A 123 -44.36 12.84 10.30
C SER A 123 -45.83 13.22 10.14
N PRO A 124 -46.68 12.33 9.63
CA PRO A 124 -48.10 12.33 9.95
C PRO A 124 -48.41 11.11 10.84
N LEU A 125 -48.59 11.34 12.14
CA LEU A 125 -49.23 10.35 13.02
C LEU A 125 -50.74 10.61 13.01
N ALA A 126 -51.45 9.79 12.24
CA ALA A 126 -52.87 9.55 12.43
C ALA A 126 -53.05 8.58 13.62
N HIS A 127 -53.81 8.99 14.64
CA HIS A 127 -54.49 8.08 15.58
C HIS A 127 -55.81 8.72 16.04
N TRP A 128 -56.87 8.30 15.36
CA TRP A 128 -58.17 7.84 15.87
C TRP A 128 -58.76 8.46 17.16
N CYS A 129 -59.93 9.09 17.01
CA CYS A 129 -61.02 8.97 17.98
C CYS A 129 -62.35 9.07 17.20
N THR A 130 -63.14 8.01 17.27
CA THR A 130 -64.44 7.87 16.58
C THR A 130 -65.53 7.68 17.63
N ALA A 131 -66.64 8.40 17.41
CA ALA A 131 -68.04 8.09 17.74
C ALA A 131 -68.55 8.34 19.19
N PRO A 132 -69.88 8.31 19.41
CA PRO A 132 -70.95 9.01 18.65
C PRO A 132 -72.09 9.58 19.55
N GLN A 133 -73.07 10.18 18.87
CA GLN A 133 -74.43 10.65 19.26
C GLN A 133 -74.55 12.00 19.96
#